data_AF-A0A970SAS8-F1
#
_entry.id   AF-A0A970SAS8-F1
#
_cell.length_a   1.000
_cell.length_b   1.000
_cell.length_c   1.000
_cell.angle_alpha   90.00
_cell.angle_beta   90.00
_cell.angle_gamma   90.00
#
_symmetry.space_group_name_H-M   'P 1'
#
loop_
_entity.id
_entity.type
_entity.pdbx_description
1 polymer ?
#
loop_
_entity_poly.entity_id
_entity_poly.type
_entity_poly.pdbx_seq_one_letter_code
_entity_poly.pdbx_strand_id
1 'polypeptide(L)'
;MKRTLRILMFVLTLVWGANSANALSISTTPASVNAAYGQSTSVAIHYRFDTQLQQPLLSTNGRFLFNDTLIGTVNRSLNCRYTASEVLTIPQHIVETVRRAGGSSFTFSRNFSGTFQSSPSVGPDSFSVDGNVTIHITPGSVAAFSLRRIELYFDNLQRKNETMVPRNFKGLRAYADIYYNGSGMLNGYWDVDGLIIERVNRFVPSGGKMTLATPDIPDLPTFDPGYHIVKFIVTAPAASFEVPEIVYWVRGVDEPVKRPLVLITPQDGSDIPADFSFTWEKMEKAAVYLVSFSREEDQSVCFSALTRNTAYQIPAPVLSRYFTAGKTFLWSVKSYDTENNVIAESGAWRFSLPEPPKP
;
A
#
# COMPACT_ATOMS: atom_id res chain seq x y z
N MET A 1 26.82 40.98 -94.61
CA MET A 1 25.79 40.11 -95.22
C MET A 1 25.65 38.86 -94.34
N LYS A 2 24.45 38.64 -93.78
CA LYS A 2 23.96 37.45 -93.01
C LYS A 2 24.59 37.23 -91.61
N ARG A 3 23.97 37.70 -90.51
CA ARG A 3 22.83 37.14 -89.74
C ARG A 3 23.17 35.77 -89.10
N THR A 4 23.48 35.73 -87.79
CA THR A 4 22.59 35.50 -86.62
C THR A 4 22.72 34.07 -86.10
N LEU A 5 23.20 33.91 -84.86
CA LEU A 5 22.53 33.06 -83.87
C LEU A 5 23.06 33.40 -82.46
N ARG A 6 22.31 34.24 -81.73
CA ARG A 6 22.46 34.43 -80.29
C ARG A 6 21.63 33.32 -79.63
N ILE A 7 22.28 32.40 -78.92
CA ILE A 7 21.59 31.43 -78.06
C ILE A 7 21.26 32.16 -76.75
N LEU A 8 19.98 32.52 -76.63
CA LEU A 8 19.35 33.05 -75.43
C LEU A 8 18.98 31.85 -74.56
N MET A 9 19.77 31.58 -73.51
CA MET A 9 19.45 30.54 -72.53
C MET A 9 18.47 31.13 -71.51
N PHE A 10 17.18 30.85 -71.71
CA PHE A 10 16.10 31.19 -70.79
C PHE A 10 16.20 30.27 -69.56
N VAL A 11 16.75 30.78 -68.45
CA VAL A 11 16.70 30.11 -67.15
C VAL A 11 15.32 30.37 -66.56
N LEU A 12 14.40 29.42 -66.77
CA LEU A 12 13.09 29.39 -66.12
C LEU A 12 13.29 28.91 -64.68
N THR A 13 13.50 29.84 -63.74
CA THR A 13 13.45 29.53 -62.30
C THR A 13 12.01 29.21 -61.92
N LEU A 14 11.68 27.92 -61.92
CA LEU A 14 10.54 27.37 -61.18
C LEU A 14 10.79 27.62 -59.69
N VAL A 15 10.19 28.69 -59.17
CA VAL A 15 9.99 28.85 -57.72
C VAL A 15 8.95 27.82 -57.33
N TRP A 16 9.39 26.60 -57.04
CA TRP A 16 8.62 25.67 -56.23
C TRP A 16 8.47 26.31 -54.85
N GLY A 17 7.30 26.92 -54.61
CA GLY A 17 6.86 27.22 -53.27
C GLY A 17 6.77 25.90 -52.52
N ALA A 18 7.79 25.59 -51.73
CA ALA A 18 7.68 24.61 -50.68
C ALA A 18 6.64 25.14 -49.69
N ASN A 19 5.38 24.77 -49.88
CA ASN A 19 4.40 24.84 -48.81
C ASN A 19 4.99 24.05 -47.66
N SER A 20 5.50 24.76 -46.66
CA SER A 20 5.91 24.17 -45.40
C SER A 20 4.61 23.68 -44.78
N ALA A 21 4.29 22.40 -44.98
CA ALA A 21 3.26 21.76 -44.18
C ALA A 21 3.73 21.91 -42.74
N ASN A 22 2.99 22.70 -41.95
CA ASN A 22 3.20 22.76 -40.51
C ASN A 22 2.90 21.35 -39.99
N ALA A 23 3.95 20.54 -39.84
CA ALA A 23 3.82 19.22 -39.26
C ALA A 23 3.39 19.41 -37.82
N LEU A 24 2.24 18.84 -37.47
CA LEU A 24 1.74 18.82 -36.10
C LEU A 24 2.83 18.23 -35.20
N SER A 25 3.28 18.98 -34.21
CA SER A 25 4.26 18.51 -33.23
C SER A 25 3.61 18.20 -31.89
N ILE A 26 4.19 17.23 -31.19
CA ILE A 26 3.78 16.82 -29.85
C ILE A 26 4.97 16.89 -28.91
N SER A 27 4.74 17.41 -27.71
CA SER A 27 5.71 17.42 -26.63
C SER A 27 5.23 16.54 -25.47
N THR A 28 6.17 15.86 -24.83
CA THR A 28 5.94 15.01 -23.66
C THR A 28 6.59 15.63 -22.43
N THR A 29 5.88 15.64 -21.31
CA THR A 29 6.41 16.08 -20.02
C THR A 29 6.12 15.01 -18.96
N PRO A 30 7.16 14.42 -18.34
CA PRO A 30 8.58 14.61 -18.64
C PRO A 30 8.99 13.96 -19.99
N ALA A 31 10.03 14.49 -20.64
CA ALA A 31 10.59 13.92 -21.88
C ALA A 31 11.46 12.67 -21.62
N SER A 32 11.96 12.53 -20.39
CA SER A 32 12.68 11.35 -19.94
C SER A 32 12.37 11.00 -18.49
N VAL A 33 12.48 9.72 -18.15
CA VAL A 33 12.18 9.17 -16.83
C VAL A 33 13.20 8.08 -16.47
N ASN A 34 13.39 7.85 -15.18
CA ASN A 34 14.23 6.75 -14.69
C ASN A 34 13.34 5.57 -14.29
N ALA A 35 13.66 4.37 -14.78
CA ALA A 35 13.06 3.13 -14.32
C ALA A 35 14.10 2.30 -13.55
N ALA A 36 13.75 1.95 -12.31
CA ALA A 36 14.65 1.18 -11.46
C ALA A 36 14.69 -0.29 -11.87
N TYR A 37 15.89 -0.86 -11.89
CA TYR A 37 16.07 -2.31 -12.04
C TYR A 37 15.42 -3.07 -10.87
N GLY A 38 14.70 -4.16 -11.17
CA GLY A 38 14.13 -5.07 -10.15
C GLY A 38 12.76 -4.67 -9.60
N GLN A 39 12.08 -3.67 -10.17
CA GLN A 39 10.71 -3.32 -9.80
C GLN A 39 9.96 -2.57 -10.91
N SER A 40 8.64 -2.51 -10.81
CA SER A 40 7.82 -1.67 -11.68
C SER A 40 7.92 -0.19 -11.27
N THR A 41 7.89 0.74 -12.23
CA THR A 41 7.96 2.19 -12.00
C THR A 41 6.71 2.86 -12.55
N SER A 42 6.06 3.74 -11.79
CA SER A 42 4.89 4.51 -12.25
C SER A 42 5.25 5.98 -12.44
N VAL A 43 4.83 6.56 -13.57
CA VAL A 43 5.10 7.97 -13.90
C VAL A 43 3.90 8.60 -14.59
N ALA A 44 3.57 9.84 -14.22
CA ALA A 44 2.58 10.64 -14.94
C ALA A 44 3.23 11.24 -16.19
N ILE A 45 2.61 11.04 -17.35
CA ILE A 45 3.03 11.60 -18.63
C ILE A 45 1.94 12.55 -19.11
N HIS A 46 2.36 13.76 -19.47
CA HIS A 46 1.52 14.77 -20.09
C HIS A 46 1.95 14.97 -21.53
N TYR A 47 0.98 14.89 -22.45
CA TYR A 47 1.16 15.18 -23.86
C TYR A 47 0.56 16.53 -24.18
N ARG A 48 1.29 17.37 -24.91
CA ARG A 48 0.82 18.68 -25.36
C ARG A 48 1.12 18.87 -26.84
N PHE A 49 0.09 19.17 -27.60
CA PHE A 49 0.18 19.52 -29.01
C PHE A 49 0.45 21.02 -29.15
N ASP A 50 1.18 21.40 -30.19
CA ASP A 50 1.49 22.81 -30.49
C ASP A 50 0.25 23.63 -30.85
N THR A 51 -0.79 22.98 -31.36
CA THR A 51 -2.01 23.58 -31.89
C THR A 51 -3.24 22.83 -31.38
N GLN A 52 -4.32 23.58 -31.11
CA GLN A 52 -5.59 22.99 -30.74
C GLN A 52 -6.33 22.52 -32.00
N LEU A 53 -6.71 21.24 -32.02
CA LEU A 53 -7.35 20.61 -33.17
C LEU A 53 -8.87 20.68 -33.08
N GLN A 54 -9.50 20.84 -34.25
CA GLN A 54 -10.97 20.84 -34.39
C GLN A 54 -11.55 19.44 -34.17
N GLN A 55 -10.85 18.40 -34.65
CA GLN A 55 -11.21 17.00 -34.44
C GLN A 55 -10.34 16.35 -33.36
N PRO A 56 -10.90 15.41 -32.58
CA PRO A 56 -10.12 14.66 -31.60
C PRO A 56 -9.08 13.76 -32.26
N LEU A 57 -7.93 13.70 -31.61
CA LEU A 57 -6.88 12.71 -31.82
C LEU A 57 -7.15 11.47 -30.99
N LEU A 58 -6.97 10.31 -31.61
CA LEU A 58 -7.08 9.00 -30.97
C LEU A 58 -5.71 8.33 -30.88
N SER A 59 -5.38 7.84 -29.70
CA SER A 59 -4.32 6.88 -29.45
C SER A 59 -4.94 5.63 -28.85
N THR A 60 -4.80 4.47 -29.49
CA THR A 60 -5.42 3.23 -29.02
C THR A 60 -4.58 2.53 -27.94
N ASN A 61 -3.25 2.61 -28.06
CA ASN A 61 -2.29 2.03 -27.12
C ASN A 61 -0.96 2.83 -27.07
N GLY A 62 -0.16 2.54 -26.05
CA GLY A 62 1.25 2.90 -25.97
C GLY A 62 2.16 1.69 -26.19
N ARG A 63 3.40 1.90 -26.62
CA ARG A 63 4.36 0.85 -26.99
C ARG A 63 5.69 1.09 -26.29
N PHE A 64 6.25 0.04 -25.69
CA PHE A 64 7.64 0.03 -25.24
C PHE A 64 8.52 -0.50 -26.38
N LEU A 65 9.56 0.26 -26.73
CA LEU A 65 10.46 0.00 -27.85
C LEU A 65 11.91 -0.02 -27.35
N PHE A 66 12.68 -1.03 -27.73
CA PHE A 66 14.13 -1.08 -27.54
C PHE A 66 14.79 -1.42 -28.87
N ASN A 67 15.67 -0.54 -29.37
CA ASN A 67 16.24 -0.61 -30.72
C ASN A 67 15.15 -0.88 -31.79
N ASP A 68 14.09 -0.07 -31.76
CA ASP A 68 12.89 -0.18 -32.62
C ASP A 68 12.09 -1.51 -32.52
N THR A 69 12.50 -2.41 -31.64
CA THR A 69 11.79 -3.67 -31.40
C THR A 69 10.73 -3.48 -30.31
N LEU A 70 9.52 -3.93 -30.58
CA LEU A 70 8.42 -3.91 -29.62
C LEU A 70 8.68 -4.91 -28.49
N ILE A 71 8.78 -4.41 -27.25
CA ILE A 71 9.00 -5.24 -26.05
C ILE A 71 7.80 -5.26 -25.11
N GLY A 72 6.80 -4.39 -25.30
CA GLY A 72 5.57 -4.39 -24.52
C GLY A 72 4.56 -3.34 -25.00
N THR A 73 3.32 -3.43 -24.49
CA THR A 73 2.24 -2.48 -24.83
C THR A 73 1.45 -2.06 -23.60
N VAL A 74 0.85 -0.87 -23.67
CA VAL A 74 -0.11 -0.35 -22.70
C VAL A 74 -1.43 -0.13 -23.42
N ASN A 75 -2.38 -1.04 -23.20
CA ASN A 75 -3.68 -1.05 -23.89
C ASN A 75 -4.68 -0.10 -23.21
N ARG A 76 -4.32 1.19 -23.20
CA ARG A 76 -5.17 2.27 -22.71
C ARG A 76 -5.34 3.30 -23.81
N SER A 77 -6.58 3.51 -24.25
CA SER A 77 -6.89 4.51 -25.26
C SER A 77 -6.94 5.92 -24.66
N LEU A 78 -6.43 6.89 -25.39
CA LEU A 78 -6.51 8.32 -25.08
C LEU A 78 -7.19 9.05 -26.23
N ASN A 79 -8.06 9.98 -25.87
CA ASN A 79 -8.76 10.86 -26.81
C ASN A 79 -8.56 12.31 -26.35
N CYS A 80 -8.06 13.18 -27.23
CA CYS A 80 -7.75 14.56 -26.88
C CYS A 80 -7.80 15.50 -28.09
N ARG A 81 -7.88 16.82 -27.85
CA ARG A 81 -7.79 17.86 -28.89
C ARG A 81 -6.57 18.78 -28.75
N TYR A 82 -5.93 18.77 -27.58
CA TYR A 82 -4.86 19.71 -27.24
C TYR A 82 -3.90 19.18 -26.19
N THR A 83 -4.41 18.48 -25.17
CA THR A 83 -3.58 17.82 -24.15
C THR A 83 -4.17 16.47 -23.78
N ALA A 84 -3.30 15.50 -23.52
CA ALA A 84 -3.67 14.21 -22.92
C ALA A 84 -2.77 13.93 -21.72
N SER A 85 -3.23 13.08 -20.80
CA SER A 85 -2.42 12.64 -19.67
C SER A 85 -2.71 11.19 -19.32
N GLU A 86 -1.68 10.48 -18.88
CA GLU A 86 -1.81 9.13 -18.37
C GLU A 86 -0.82 8.86 -17.25
N VAL A 87 -1.12 7.85 -16.44
CA VAL A 87 -0.14 7.25 -15.55
C VAL A 87 0.40 6.01 -16.23
N LEU A 88 1.65 6.05 -16.63
CA LEU A 88 2.38 4.94 -17.23
C LEU A 88 2.96 4.07 -16.11
N THR A 89 2.61 2.79 -16.11
CA THR A 89 3.32 1.78 -15.31
C THR A 89 4.31 1.05 -16.22
N ILE A 90 5.60 1.19 -15.92
CA ILE A 90 6.71 0.52 -16.57
C ILE A 90 6.92 -0.81 -15.83
N PRO A 91 6.57 -1.96 -16.42
CA PRO A 91 6.70 -3.25 -15.74
C PRO A 91 8.16 -3.68 -15.58
N GLN A 92 8.47 -4.35 -14.47
CA GLN A 92 9.81 -4.90 -14.23
C GLN A 92 10.32 -5.79 -15.38
N HIS A 93 9.47 -6.64 -15.96
CA HIS A 93 9.89 -7.54 -17.04
C HIS A 93 10.37 -6.80 -18.31
N ILE A 94 9.88 -5.58 -18.56
CA ILE A 94 10.35 -4.73 -19.68
C ILE A 94 11.77 -4.25 -19.40
N VAL A 95 12.02 -3.74 -18.19
CA VAL A 95 13.34 -3.27 -17.75
C VAL A 95 14.36 -4.43 -17.76
N GLU A 96 13.97 -5.61 -17.28
CA GLU A 96 14.82 -6.79 -17.30
C GLU A 96 15.12 -7.27 -18.72
N THR A 97 14.15 -7.25 -19.63
CA THR A 97 14.34 -7.65 -21.03
C THR A 97 15.41 -6.78 -21.69
N VAL A 98 15.34 -5.47 -21.49
CA VAL A 98 16.33 -4.52 -22.02
C VAL A 98 17.71 -4.75 -21.39
N ARG A 99 17.78 -4.97 -20.08
CA ARG A 99 19.06 -5.22 -19.38
C ARG A 99 19.72 -6.53 -19.79
N ARG A 100 18.95 -7.61 -19.97
CA ARG A 100 19.45 -8.89 -20.47
C ARG A 100 20.01 -8.75 -21.89
N ALA A 101 19.45 -7.84 -22.69
CA ALA A 101 19.96 -7.48 -24.01
C ALA A 101 21.13 -6.48 -23.98
N GLY A 102 21.67 -6.14 -22.80
CA GLY A 102 22.79 -5.21 -22.64
C GLY A 102 22.42 -3.72 -22.72
N GLY A 103 21.14 -3.39 -22.81
CA GLY A 103 20.67 -2.00 -22.89
C GLY A 103 20.67 -1.26 -21.54
N SER A 104 20.81 0.07 -21.61
CA SER A 104 20.71 0.99 -20.47
C SER A 104 19.53 1.95 -20.57
N SER A 105 18.79 1.94 -21.68
CA SER A 105 17.59 2.75 -21.89
C SER A 105 16.69 2.16 -22.96
N PHE A 106 15.43 2.57 -22.96
CA PHE A 106 14.43 2.21 -23.97
C PHE A 106 13.39 3.34 -24.10
N THR A 107 12.51 3.26 -25.09
CA THR A 107 11.54 4.33 -25.38
C THR A 107 10.13 3.85 -25.11
N PHE A 108 9.32 4.67 -24.45
CA PHE A 108 7.87 4.55 -24.53
C PHE A 108 7.36 5.50 -25.60
N SER A 109 6.63 4.97 -26.57
CA SER A 109 6.08 5.73 -27.69
C SER A 109 4.57 5.58 -27.72
N ARG A 110 3.88 6.71 -27.90
CA ARG A 110 2.44 6.73 -28.07
C ARG A 110 2.09 7.46 -29.36
N ASN A 111 1.44 6.73 -30.27
CA ASN A 111 0.96 7.26 -31.52
C ASN A 111 -0.41 7.90 -31.36
N PHE A 112 -0.55 9.14 -31.79
CA PHE A 112 -1.83 9.84 -31.91
C PHE A 112 -2.15 10.02 -33.39
N SER A 113 -3.30 9.53 -33.80
CA SER A 113 -3.78 9.62 -35.17
C SER A 113 -5.17 10.23 -35.24
N GLY A 114 -5.44 10.90 -36.35
CA GLY A 114 -6.73 11.52 -36.61
C GLY A 114 -6.86 11.86 -38.08
N THR A 115 -7.96 12.53 -38.40
CA THR A 115 -8.21 13.06 -39.73
C THR A 115 -8.50 14.55 -39.65
N PHE A 116 -8.03 15.30 -40.65
CA PHE A 116 -8.46 16.67 -40.85
C PHE A 116 -8.85 16.89 -42.31
N GLN A 117 -9.76 17.81 -42.55
CA GLN A 117 -10.20 18.14 -43.90
C GLN A 117 -9.48 19.41 -44.34
N SER A 118 -8.44 19.25 -45.16
CA SER A 118 -7.67 20.36 -45.72
C SER A 118 -8.46 21.15 -46.78
N SER A 119 -9.40 20.48 -47.45
CA SER A 119 -10.28 21.08 -48.45
C SER A 119 -11.65 20.37 -48.51
N PRO A 120 -12.76 21.09 -48.77
CA PRO A 120 -14.07 20.48 -48.99
C PRO A 120 -14.12 19.49 -50.18
N SER A 121 -13.20 19.62 -51.14
CA SER A 121 -13.16 18.86 -52.39
C SER A 121 -12.17 17.69 -52.40
N VAL A 122 -11.39 17.52 -51.33
CA VAL A 122 -10.45 16.41 -51.15
C VAL A 122 -10.90 15.62 -49.91
N GLY A 123 -10.81 14.28 -49.96
CA GLY A 123 -11.14 13.44 -48.82
C GLY A 123 -10.33 13.82 -47.56
N PRO A 124 -10.74 13.34 -46.36
CA PRO A 124 -10.03 13.65 -45.13
C PRO A 124 -8.57 13.15 -45.20
N ASP A 125 -7.64 14.05 -44.93
CA ASP A 125 -6.22 13.72 -44.80
C ASP A 125 -6.01 13.03 -43.45
N SER A 126 -5.36 11.87 -43.45
CA SER A 126 -4.94 11.21 -42.22
C SER A 126 -3.60 11.76 -41.76
N PHE A 127 -3.45 11.89 -40.45
CA PHE A 127 -2.20 12.30 -39.84
C PHE A 127 -1.90 11.44 -38.62
N SER A 128 -0.62 11.37 -38.28
CA SER A 128 -0.10 10.55 -37.19
C SER A 128 1.14 11.23 -36.61
N VAL A 129 1.21 11.32 -35.29
CA VAL A 129 2.33 11.91 -34.57
C VAL A 129 2.66 11.08 -33.32
N ASP A 130 3.95 10.88 -33.06
CA ASP A 130 4.43 10.07 -31.93
C ASP A 130 4.90 10.94 -30.77
N GLY A 131 4.29 10.73 -29.60
CA GLY A 131 4.80 11.22 -28.32
C GLY A 131 5.77 10.21 -27.73
N ASN A 132 7.05 10.58 -27.64
CA ASN A 132 8.11 9.70 -27.13
C ASN A 132 8.58 10.14 -25.74
N VAL A 133 8.83 9.16 -24.87
CA VAL A 133 9.46 9.34 -23.56
C VAL A 133 10.63 8.38 -23.44
N THR A 134 11.83 8.91 -23.18
CA THR A 134 13.03 8.09 -22.97
C THR A 134 13.05 7.57 -21.54
N ILE A 135 13.20 6.26 -21.39
CA ILE A 135 13.29 5.59 -20.09
C ILE A 135 14.73 5.15 -19.88
N HIS A 136 15.42 5.75 -18.92
CA HIS A 136 16.76 5.36 -18.51
C HIS A 136 16.67 4.30 -17.41
N ILE A 137 17.43 3.22 -17.56
CA ILE A 137 17.50 2.16 -16.56
C ILE A 137 18.51 2.55 -15.51
N THR A 138 18.03 2.85 -14.31
CA THR A 138 18.87 3.20 -13.19
C THR A 138 19.01 2.02 -12.22
N PRO A 139 20.17 1.87 -11.55
CA PRO A 139 20.26 1.02 -10.37
C PRO A 139 19.19 1.44 -9.35
N GLY A 140 18.64 0.49 -8.59
CA GLY A 140 17.61 0.77 -7.57
C GLY A 140 18.03 1.79 -6.49
N SER A 141 19.33 2.10 -6.40
CA SER A 141 19.93 3.11 -5.52
C SER A 141 19.66 4.57 -5.93
N VAL A 142 19.25 4.83 -7.18
CA VAL A 142 18.97 6.19 -7.73
C VAL A 142 17.45 6.50 -7.76
N ALA A 143 16.61 5.59 -7.29
CA ALA A 143 15.17 5.84 -7.17
C ALA A 143 14.87 6.89 -6.09
N ALA A 144 13.76 7.64 -6.24
CA ALA A 144 13.27 8.53 -5.19
C ALA A 144 12.98 7.74 -3.90
N PHE A 145 13.42 8.26 -2.75
CA PHE A 145 13.23 7.60 -1.47
C PHE A 145 11.74 7.45 -1.16
N SER A 146 11.28 6.20 -1.08
CA SER A 146 9.87 5.89 -0.79
C SER A 146 9.77 4.62 0.05
N LEU A 147 8.75 4.56 0.90
CA LEU A 147 8.48 3.38 1.73
C LEU A 147 7.55 2.41 0.99
N ARG A 148 7.83 1.12 1.12
CA ARG A 148 7.00 0.03 0.56
C ARG A 148 6.16 -0.65 1.62
N ARG A 149 6.75 -0.89 2.79
CA ARG A 149 6.13 -1.64 3.89
C ARG A 149 6.89 -1.39 5.19
N ILE A 150 6.17 -1.42 6.30
CA ILE A 150 6.74 -1.51 7.64
C ILE A 150 6.17 -2.75 8.30
N GLU A 151 7.02 -3.56 8.91
CA GLU A 151 6.61 -4.65 9.78
C GLU A 151 7.06 -4.32 11.21
N LEU A 152 6.13 -4.40 12.15
CA LEU A 152 6.39 -4.21 13.57
C LEU A 152 6.34 -5.54 14.30
N TYR A 153 7.25 -5.76 15.26
CA TYR A 153 7.25 -6.95 16.10
C TYR A 153 8.02 -6.75 17.41
N PHE A 154 7.65 -7.53 18.41
CA PHE A 154 8.43 -7.82 19.61
C PHE A 154 9.27 -9.07 19.39
N ASP A 155 10.42 -9.13 20.08
CA ASP A 155 11.37 -10.25 20.04
C ASP A 155 11.91 -10.52 18.62
N ASN A 156 13.15 -10.10 18.36
CA ASN A 156 13.75 -10.19 17.02
C ASN A 156 13.91 -11.62 16.49
N LEU A 157 13.88 -12.63 17.37
CA LEU A 157 13.99 -14.03 16.96
C LEU A 157 12.63 -14.63 16.61
N GLN A 158 11.57 -14.30 17.36
CA GLN A 158 10.24 -14.91 17.20
C GLN A 158 9.24 -14.02 16.44
N ARG A 159 9.55 -12.74 16.22
CA ARG A 159 8.75 -11.75 15.46
C ARG A 159 7.26 -11.76 15.81
N LYS A 160 6.93 -11.55 17.08
CA LYS A 160 5.54 -11.54 17.55
C LYS A 160 4.92 -10.14 17.41
N ASN A 161 3.68 -10.06 16.97
CA ASN A 161 2.90 -8.81 16.96
C ASN A 161 2.27 -8.49 18.33
N GLU A 162 2.31 -9.44 19.27
CA GLU A 162 1.86 -9.26 20.65
C GLU A 162 2.75 -10.00 21.66
N THR A 163 2.84 -9.48 22.89
CA THR A 163 3.57 -10.15 23.97
C THR A 163 3.07 -9.77 25.35
N MET A 164 3.34 -10.59 26.36
CA MET A 164 3.01 -10.34 27.76
C MET A 164 4.29 -10.37 28.60
N VAL A 165 4.48 -9.35 29.44
CA VAL A 165 5.64 -9.18 30.31
C VAL A 165 5.22 -8.95 31.77
N PRO A 166 6.03 -9.36 32.77
CA PRO A 166 5.80 -8.96 34.15
C PRO A 166 5.97 -7.44 34.33
N ARG A 167 5.40 -6.87 35.41
CA ARG A 167 5.74 -5.49 35.81
C ARG A 167 7.25 -5.36 35.98
N ASN A 168 7.76 -4.19 35.62
CA ASN A 168 9.18 -3.85 35.69
C ASN A 168 10.08 -4.76 34.84
N PHE A 169 9.51 -5.47 33.85
CA PHE A 169 10.32 -6.23 32.89
C PHE A 169 11.28 -5.29 32.17
N LYS A 170 12.54 -5.72 32.07
CA LYS A 170 13.61 -4.94 31.46
C LYS A 170 13.97 -5.50 30.09
N GLY A 171 14.19 -4.61 29.13
CA GLY A 171 14.66 -5.00 27.79
C GLY A 171 13.55 -5.48 26.88
N LEU A 172 12.30 -5.04 27.09
CA LEU A 172 11.25 -5.24 26.11
C LEU A 172 11.53 -4.33 24.92
N ARG A 173 11.75 -4.90 23.74
CA ARG A 173 12.06 -4.12 22.53
C ARG A 173 11.05 -4.40 21.44
N ALA A 174 10.57 -3.30 20.86
CA ALA A 174 9.87 -3.33 19.59
C ALA A 174 10.86 -3.05 18.47
N TYR A 175 10.62 -3.66 17.32
CA TYR A 175 11.43 -3.53 16.12
C TYR A 175 10.54 -3.13 14.95
N ALA A 176 11.08 -2.29 14.07
CA ALA A 176 10.46 -1.89 12.82
C ALA A 176 11.36 -2.30 11.65
N ASP A 177 10.92 -3.28 10.88
CA ASP A 177 11.52 -3.62 9.60
C ASP A 177 10.90 -2.77 8.50
N ILE A 178 11.67 -1.81 8.01
CA ILE A 178 11.24 -0.83 7.01
C ILE A 178 11.80 -1.25 5.65
N TYR A 179 10.90 -1.57 4.74
CA TYR A 179 11.20 -1.88 3.34
C TYR A 179 11.03 -0.61 2.52
N TYR A 180 12.07 -0.20 1.79
CA TYR A 180 12.08 1.07 1.06
C TYR A 180 12.75 0.95 -0.30
N ASN A 181 12.61 1.99 -1.10
CA ASN A 181 13.27 2.19 -2.39
C ASN A 181 14.20 3.41 -2.32
N GLY A 182 15.23 3.42 -3.16
CA GLY A 182 16.13 4.57 -3.25
C GLY A 182 17.01 4.76 -2.01
N SER A 183 17.52 5.99 -1.87
CA SER A 183 18.21 6.45 -0.68
C SER A 183 17.72 7.85 -0.33
N GLY A 184 17.68 8.19 0.95
CA GLY A 184 17.15 9.47 1.40
C GLY A 184 17.00 9.57 2.90
N MET A 185 16.42 10.68 3.36
CA MET A 185 16.20 10.92 4.78
C MET A 185 14.91 10.24 5.25
N LEU A 186 15.01 9.37 6.25
CA LEU A 186 13.87 8.85 7.00
C LEU A 186 13.67 9.71 8.24
N ASN A 187 12.48 10.30 8.33
CA ASN A 187 11.99 11.00 9.51
C ASN A 187 10.78 10.23 10.07
N GLY A 188 10.82 9.96 11.37
CA GLY A 188 9.74 9.30 12.08
C GLY A 188 9.99 9.29 13.58
N TYR A 189 9.16 8.57 14.31
CA TYR A 189 9.31 8.44 15.76
C TYR A 189 8.58 7.20 16.28
N TRP A 190 9.08 6.68 17.40
CA TRP A 190 8.40 5.66 18.17
C TRP A 190 7.38 6.32 19.09
N ASP A 191 6.15 5.82 19.03
CA ASP A 191 5.01 6.23 19.85
C ASP A 191 4.58 5.05 20.72
N VAL A 192 4.37 5.31 22.01
CA VAL A 192 3.79 4.35 22.96
C VAL A 192 2.67 5.05 23.71
N ASP A 193 1.43 4.58 23.52
CA ASP A 193 0.24 5.18 24.13
C ASP A 193 0.12 6.70 23.93
N GLY A 194 0.56 7.21 22.78
CA GLY A 194 0.57 8.64 22.47
C GLY A 194 1.78 9.41 23.00
N LEU A 195 2.73 8.74 23.67
CA LEU A 195 4.00 9.32 24.11
C LEU A 195 5.12 9.01 23.10
N ILE A 196 5.81 10.05 22.65
CA ILE A 196 6.99 9.91 21.81
C ILE A 196 8.19 9.51 22.66
N ILE A 197 8.71 8.30 22.46
CA ILE A 197 9.86 7.77 23.22
C ILE A 197 11.20 7.93 22.48
N GLU A 198 11.18 8.03 21.15
CA GLU A 198 12.37 8.30 20.33
C GLU A 198 11.99 8.98 19.02
N ARG A 199 12.77 9.98 18.60
CA ARG A 199 12.71 10.54 17.25
C ARG A 199 13.80 9.95 16.38
N VAL A 200 13.41 9.49 15.19
CA VAL A 200 14.33 8.95 14.18
C VAL A 200 14.46 9.97 13.06
N ASN A 201 15.68 10.45 12.86
CA ASN A 201 16.07 11.27 11.70
C ASN A 201 17.41 10.72 11.21
N ARG A 202 17.38 9.91 10.14
CA ARG A 202 18.60 9.29 9.62
C ARG A 202 18.59 9.15 8.11
N PHE A 203 19.75 9.34 7.52
CA PHE A 203 19.97 9.01 6.12
C PHE A 203 19.98 7.49 5.95
N VAL A 204 19.17 7.01 5.02
CA VAL A 204 19.02 5.61 4.69
C VAL A 204 19.70 5.38 3.34
N PRO A 205 20.83 4.64 3.30
CA PRO A 205 21.48 4.31 2.04
C PRO A 205 20.62 3.33 1.24
N SER A 206 20.94 3.16 -0.04
CA SER A 206 20.25 2.17 -0.86
C SER A 206 20.52 0.75 -0.35
N GLY A 207 19.48 0.05 0.10
CA GLY A 207 19.61 -1.33 0.59
C GLY A 207 18.31 -2.14 0.60
N GLY A 208 17.16 -1.51 0.34
CA GLY A 208 15.87 -2.20 0.22
C GLY A 208 15.19 -2.54 1.54
N LYS A 209 15.96 -2.61 2.64
CA LYS A 209 15.48 -2.87 4.01
C LYS A 209 16.37 -2.17 5.04
N MET A 210 15.78 -1.74 6.15
CA MET A 210 16.48 -1.37 7.38
C MET A 210 15.67 -1.82 8.59
N THR A 211 16.34 -2.05 9.71
CA THR A 211 15.70 -2.39 10.98
C THR A 211 15.97 -1.28 11.98
N LEU A 212 14.90 -0.77 12.59
CA LEU A 212 14.96 0.09 13.76
C LEU A 212 14.50 -0.71 14.98
N ALA A 213 14.99 -0.32 16.14
CA ALA A 213 14.50 -0.83 17.41
C ALA A 213 14.14 0.36 18.29
N THR A 214 13.27 0.16 19.27
CA THR A 214 13.08 1.12 20.35
C THR A 214 14.40 1.34 21.11
N PRO A 215 14.60 2.53 21.70
CA PRO A 215 15.82 2.82 22.43
C PRO A 215 15.85 2.00 23.72
N ASP A 216 17.04 1.79 24.28
CA ASP A 216 17.17 1.15 25.60
C ASP A 216 16.75 2.13 26.72
N ILE A 217 16.82 3.45 26.46
CA ILE A 217 16.44 4.52 27.38
C ILE A 217 15.78 5.68 26.59
N PRO A 218 14.51 6.04 26.88
CA PRO A 218 13.60 5.34 27.78
C PRO A 218 13.17 3.98 27.19
N ASP A 219 13.18 2.93 28.00
CA ASP A 219 12.64 1.61 27.63
C ASP A 219 11.12 1.69 27.42
N LEU A 220 10.54 0.67 26.80
CA LEU A 220 9.09 0.53 26.75
C LEU A 220 8.51 0.50 28.18
N PRO A 221 7.44 1.28 28.48
CA PRO A 221 6.89 1.36 29.81
C PRO A 221 6.35 0.00 30.26
N THR A 222 7.03 -0.61 31.22
CA THR A 222 6.60 -1.87 31.87
C THR A 222 6.20 -1.67 33.33
N PHE A 223 6.10 -0.41 33.79
CA PHE A 223 5.72 -0.09 35.17
C PHE A 223 4.21 -0.07 35.37
N ASP A 224 3.47 0.46 34.42
CA ASP A 224 2.01 0.55 34.50
C ASP A 224 1.40 -0.77 34.00
N PRO A 225 0.56 -1.46 34.79
CA PRO A 225 -0.12 -2.66 34.33
C PRO A 225 -1.14 -2.36 33.23
N GLY A 226 -1.39 -3.35 32.36
CA GLY A 226 -2.42 -3.26 31.31
C GLY A 226 -1.85 -3.35 29.90
N TYR A 227 -2.66 -2.95 28.92
CA TYR A 227 -2.32 -2.95 27.51
C TYR A 227 -1.60 -1.66 27.12
N HIS A 228 -0.54 -1.81 26.33
CA HIS A 228 0.22 -0.71 25.75
C HIS A 228 0.35 -0.92 24.24
N ILE A 229 0.11 0.15 23.48
CA ILE A 229 0.16 0.14 22.02
C ILE A 229 1.46 0.81 21.57
N VAL A 230 2.23 0.13 20.73
CA VAL A 230 3.46 0.65 20.15
C VAL A 230 3.29 0.86 18.65
N LYS A 231 3.70 2.04 18.18
CA LYS A 231 3.66 2.43 16.76
C LYS A 231 5.01 3.02 16.34
N PHE A 232 5.35 2.87 15.07
CA PHE A 232 6.42 3.64 14.45
C PHE A 232 5.83 4.59 13.41
N ILE A 233 5.71 5.86 13.76
CA ILE A 233 5.07 6.87 12.91
C ILE A 233 6.11 7.49 11.99
N VAL A 234 5.90 7.36 10.68
CA VAL A 234 6.75 7.99 9.66
C VAL A 234 6.18 9.36 9.29
N THR A 235 7.01 10.39 9.35
CA THR A 235 6.67 11.74 8.93
C THR A 235 7.23 12.09 7.55
N ALA A 236 8.38 11.52 7.17
CA ALA A 236 8.89 11.60 5.80
C ALA A 236 9.79 10.40 5.44
N PRO A 237 9.71 9.88 4.21
CA PRO A 237 8.75 10.24 3.16
C PRO A 237 7.34 9.75 3.53
N ALA A 238 6.32 10.32 2.90
CA ALA A 238 4.94 9.90 3.15
C ALA A 238 4.76 8.41 2.85
N ALA A 239 4.20 7.66 3.80
CA ALA A 239 3.82 6.27 3.59
C ALA A 239 2.51 6.23 2.77
N SER A 240 2.46 5.39 1.74
CA SER A 240 1.25 5.15 0.93
C SER A 240 0.38 4.01 1.48
N PHE A 241 0.64 3.59 2.71
CA PHE A 241 -0.01 2.48 3.40
C PHE A 241 -0.25 2.85 4.85
N GLU A 242 -1.21 2.18 5.48
CA GLU A 242 -1.44 2.29 6.92
C GLU A 242 -0.31 1.57 7.68
N VAL A 243 0.31 2.29 8.61
CA VAL A 243 1.40 1.73 9.43
C VAL A 243 0.77 0.80 10.47
N PRO A 244 1.23 -0.47 10.57
CA PRO A 244 0.70 -1.40 11.56
C PRO A 244 1.04 -0.97 13.00
N GLU A 245 0.31 -1.55 13.95
CA GLU A 245 0.50 -1.37 15.40
C GLU A 245 0.76 -2.73 16.05
N ILE A 246 1.49 -2.73 17.16
CA ILE A 246 1.72 -3.93 17.98
C ILE A 246 1.40 -3.64 19.44
N VAL A 247 1.05 -4.67 20.20
CA VAL A 247 0.53 -4.50 21.56
C VAL A 247 1.30 -5.36 22.54
N TYR A 248 1.63 -4.82 23.71
CA TYR A 248 2.13 -5.64 24.81
C TYR A 248 1.31 -5.46 26.08
N TRP A 249 1.28 -6.51 26.90
CA TRP A 249 0.59 -6.55 28.19
C TRP A 249 1.63 -6.50 29.32
N VAL A 250 1.48 -5.57 30.26
CA VAL A 250 2.22 -5.56 31.54
C VAL A 250 1.38 -6.16 32.69
N ARG A 251 1.86 -7.22 33.32
CA ARG A 251 1.15 -7.85 34.45
C ARG A 251 1.21 -6.96 35.70
N GLY A 252 0.11 -6.83 36.44
CA GLY A 252 0.07 -6.16 37.76
C GLY A 252 0.85 -6.92 38.85
N VAL A 253 1.21 -6.22 39.95
CA VAL A 253 1.94 -6.80 41.12
C VAL A 253 0.99 -7.28 42.20
N ASP A 254 -0.09 -6.53 42.39
CA ASP A 254 -1.17 -6.92 43.27
C ASP A 254 -2.26 -7.49 42.38
N GLU A 255 -2.71 -8.70 42.69
CA GLU A 255 -4.06 -9.06 42.26
C GLU A 255 -4.98 -8.14 43.08
N PRO A 256 -5.63 -7.12 42.49
CA PRO A 256 -6.81 -6.55 43.13
C PRO A 256 -7.71 -7.73 43.48
N VAL A 257 -8.37 -7.71 44.65
CA VAL A 257 -9.24 -8.81 45.10
C VAL A 257 -10.20 -9.15 43.95
N LYS A 258 -9.85 -10.19 43.19
CA LYS A 258 -10.54 -10.55 41.96
C LYS A 258 -11.87 -11.07 42.41
N ARG A 259 -12.91 -10.28 42.18
CA ARG A 259 -14.26 -10.76 42.42
C ARG A 259 -14.58 -11.77 41.32
N PRO A 260 -15.23 -12.89 41.64
CA PRO A 260 -15.75 -13.76 40.60
C PRO A 260 -16.77 -12.95 39.79
N LEU A 261 -16.58 -12.91 38.48
CA LEU A 261 -17.57 -12.37 37.55
C LEU A 261 -18.52 -13.49 37.13
N VAL A 262 -19.81 -13.28 37.34
CA VAL A 262 -20.83 -14.29 37.06
C VAL A 262 -21.23 -14.23 35.58
N LEU A 263 -21.06 -15.35 34.87
CA LEU A 263 -21.61 -15.54 33.54
C LEU A 263 -23.10 -15.89 33.64
N ILE A 264 -23.90 -15.37 32.71
CA ILE A 264 -25.37 -15.52 32.75
C ILE A 264 -25.83 -16.42 31.60
N THR A 265 -25.46 -16.09 30.36
CA THR A 265 -25.77 -16.90 29.16
C THR A 265 -24.62 -16.92 28.16
N PRO A 266 -24.43 -18.00 27.37
CA PRO A 266 -25.14 -19.29 27.45
C PRO A 266 -24.77 -20.04 28.73
N GLN A 267 -25.54 -21.04 29.15
CA GLN A 267 -25.11 -21.88 30.28
C GLN A 267 -23.90 -22.74 29.88
N ASP A 268 -23.05 -23.09 30.83
CA ASP A 268 -21.89 -23.96 30.60
C ASP A 268 -22.32 -25.28 29.91
N GLY A 269 -21.74 -25.54 28.73
CA GLY A 269 -22.00 -26.73 27.93
C GLY A 269 -23.20 -26.62 26.97
N SER A 270 -23.76 -25.44 26.77
CA SER A 270 -24.92 -25.27 25.87
C SER A 270 -24.54 -25.22 24.39
N ASP A 271 -25.39 -25.79 23.54
CA ASP A 271 -25.41 -25.50 22.11
C ASP A 271 -26.05 -24.13 21.87
N ILE A 272 -25.42 -23.30 21.05
CA ILE A 272 -25.91 -21.95 20.75
C ILE A 272 -26.14 -21.75 19.25
N PRO A 273 -27.17 -20.99 18.85
CA PRO A 273 -27.33 -20.54 17.47
C PRO A 273 -26.25 -19.51 17.09
N ALA A 274 -26.09 -19.28 15.79
CA ALA A 274 -25.07 -18.38 15.23
C ALA A 274 -25.24 -16.90 15.64
N ASP A 275 -26.44 -16.49 16.04
CA ASP A 275 -26.79 -15.13 16.44
C ASP A 275 -26.90 -14.96 17.97
N PHE A 276 -26.42 -15.93 18.74
CA PHE A 276 -26.53 -15.92 20.20
C PHE A 276 -25.70 -14.80 20.86
N SER A 277 -26.22 -14.28 21.98
CA SER A 277 -25.57 -13.24 22.78
C SER A 277 -25.04 -13.79 24.10
N PHE A 278 -23.74 -13.58 24.33
CA PHE A 278 -23.04 -13.91 25.56
C PHE A 278 -23.26 -12.79 26.56
N THR A 279 -23.78 -13.10 27.76
CA THR A 279 -24.12 -12.10 28.76
C THR A 279 -23.53 -12.45 30.12
N TRP A 280 -23.21 -11.41 30.89
CA TRP A 280 -22.59 -11.54 32.20
C TRP A 280 -23.04 -10.41 33.14
N GLU A 281 -22.74 -10.58 34.43
CA GLU A 281 -23.11 -9.62 35.46
C GLU A 281 -22.39 -8.28 35.29
N LYS A 282 -23.12 -7.18 35.48
CA LYS A 282 -22.54 -5.83 35.49
C LYS A 282 -21.66 -5.63 36.73
N MET A 283 -20.49 -5.06 36.52
CA MET A 283 -19.56 -4.71 37.59
C MET A 283 -19.59 -3.19 37.77
N GLU A 284 -19.85 -2.72 38.98
CA GLU A 284 -20.09 -1.29 39.27
C GLU A 284 -18.92 -0.38 38.87
N LYS A 285 -17.69 -0.88 38.96
CA LYS A 285 -16.46 -0.14 38.61
C LYS A 285 -15.89 -0.50 37.23
N ALA A 286 -16.56 -1.34 36.45
CA ALA A 286 -16.04 -1.72 35.14
C ALA A 286 -16.26 -0.61 34.11
N ALA A 287 -15.17 -0.15 33.50
CA ALA A 287 -15.18 0.73 32.35
C ALA A 287 -15.27 -0.04 31.03
N VAL A 288 -14.68 -1.25 30.96
CA VAL A 288 -14.68 -2.11 29.77
C VAL A 288 -14.57 -3.59 30.16
N TYR A 289 -15.06 -4.47 29.29
CA TYR A 289 -14.97 -5.91 29.40
C TYR A 289 -14.21 -6.50 28.22
N LEU A 290 -13.34 -7.47 28.48
CA LEU A 290 -12.74 -8.33 27.47
C LEU A 290 -13.44 -9.68 27.49
N VAL A 291 -14.15 -9.99 26.42
CA VAL A 291 -14.71 -11.32 26.19
C VAL A 291 -13.69 -12.11 25.38
N SER A 292 -13.26 -13.25 25.90
CA SER A 292 -12.29 -14.13 25.25
C SER A 292 -12.94 -15.46 24.92
N PHE A 293 -12.62 -15.97 23.74
CA PHE A 293 -13.07 -17.26 23.24
C PHE A 293 -11.83 -18.10 22.91
N SER A 294 -11.76 -19.30 23.48
CA SER A 294 -10.65 -20.22 23.30
C SER A 294 -11.10 -21.59 22.84
N ARG A 295 -10.19 -22.33 22.21
CA ARG A 295 -10.43 -23.72 21.83
C ARG A 295 -10.32 -24.60 23.06
N GLU A 296 -11.23 -25.56 23.22
CA GLU A 296 -11.16 -26.48 24.36
C GLU A 296 -9.89 -27.38 24.31
N GLU A 297 -9.44 -27.73 23.10
CA GLU A 297 -8.32 -28.67 22.86
C GLU A 297 -6.97 -28.18 23.42
N ASP A 298 -6.65 -26.89 23.26
CA ASP A 298 -5.34 -26.31 23.60
C ASP A 298 -5.43 -25.05 24.48
N GLN A 299 -6.65 -24.63 24.86
CA GLN A 299 -6.94 -23.39 25.57
C GLN A 299 -6.40 -22.12 24.89
N SER A 300 -5.99 -22.19 23.64
CA SER A 300 -5.53 -21.02 22.88
C SER A 300 -6.71 -20.10 22.56
N VAL A 301 -6.53 -18.80 22.77
CA VAL A 301 -7.55 -17.80 22.43
C VAL A 301 -7.64 -17.71 20.91
N CYS A 302 -8.79 -18.08 20.35
CA CYS A 302 -9.05 -17.98 18.92
C CYS A 302 -9.68 -16.63 18.55
N PHE A 303 -10.41 -16.00 19.47
CA PHE A 303 -11.02 -14.70 19.26
C PHE A 303 -11.22 -13.97 20.58
N SER A 304 -11.11 -12.64 20.58
CA SER A 304 -11.47 -11.82 21.72
C SER A 304 -12.00 -10.47 21.27
N ALA A 305 -12.79 -9.82 22.13
CA ALA A 305 -13.37 -8.52 21.85
C ALA A 305 -13.50 -7.68 23.12
N LEU A 306 -13.27 -6.37 22.98
CA LEU A 306 -13.53 -5.38 24.02
C LEU A 306 -14.93 -4.77 23.83
N THR A 307 -15.69 -4.66 24.90
CA THR A 307 -17.03 -4.04 24.90
C THR A 307 -17.30 -3.32 26.21
N ARG A 308 -18.12 -2.25 26.14
CA ARG A 308 -18.62 -1.55 27.33
C ARG A 308 -19.97 -2.09 27.80
N ASN A 309 -20.60 -2.93 26.99
CA ASN A 309 -21.88 -3.56 27.31
C ASN A 309 -21.64 -4.86 28.08
N THR A 310 -22.62 -5.31 28.86
CA THR A 310 -22.62 -6.59 29.58
C THR A 310 -23.13 -7.75 28.72
N ALA A 311 -23.07 -7.56 27.41
CA ALA A 311 -23.51 -8.49 26.40
C ALA A 311 -22.62 -8.37 25.17
N TYR A 312 -22.34 -9.50 24.53
CA TYR A 312 -21.57 -9.56 23.30
C TYR A 312 -22.12 -10.63 22.36
N GLN A 313 -22.40 -10.23 21.12
CA GLN A 313 -22.80 -11.13 20.05
C GLN A 313 -21.62 -11.26 19.08
N ILE A 314 -21.22 -12.50 18.79
CA ILE A 314 -20.13 -12.76 17.83
C ILE A 314 -20.63 -12.36 16.43
N PRO A 315 -19.93 -11.45 15.71
CA PRO A 315 -20.32 -11.11 14.35
C PRO A 315 -20.25 -12.34 13.44
N ALA A 316 -21.24 -12.51 12.54
CA ALA A 316 -21.29 -13.67 11.63
C ALA A 316 -19.98 -13.95 10.84
N PRO A 317 -19.22 -12.94 10.36
CA PRO A 317 -17.94 -13.17 9.70
C PRO A 317 -16.83 -13.70 10.63
N VAL A 318 -16.91 -13.38 11.92
CA VAL A 318 -15.98 -13.89 12.94
C VAL A 318 -16.35 -15.33 13.28
N LEU A 319 -17.66 -15.58 13.45
CA LEU A 319 -18.19 -16.91 13.75
C LEU A 319 -17.71 -17.93 12.72
N SER A 320 -17.90 -17.66 11.43
CA SER A 320 -17.51 -18.58 10.34
C SER A 320 -16.00 -18.76 10.15
N ARG A 321 -15.19 -17.80 10.61
CA ARG A 321 -13.73 -17.82 10.44
C ARG A 321 -13.00 -18.53 11.58
N TYR A 322 -13.46 -18.34 12.81
CA TYR A 322 -12.75 -18.78 14.02
C TYR A 322 -13.42 -19.96 14.72
N PHE A 323 -14.69 -20.24 14.41
CA PHE A 323 -15.48 -21.28 15.07
C PHE A 323 -15.97 -22.31 14.06
N THR A 324 -15.75 -23.58 14.37
CA THR A 324 -16.13 -24.71 13.52
C THR A 324 -17.36 -25.37 14.14
N ALA A 325 -18.40 -25.61 13.34
CA ALA A 325 -19.58 -26.36 13.78
C ALA A 325 -19.17 -27.76 14.29
N GLY A 326 -19.83 -28.24 15.34
CA GLY A 326 -19.53 -29.52 15.99
C GLY A 326 -18.30 -29.50 16.91
N LYS A 327 -17.61 -28.35 17.06
CA LYS A 327 -16.52 -28.19 18.03
C LYS A 327 -17.00 -27.44 19.28
N THR A 328 -16.39 -27.80 20.41
CA THR A 328 -16.58 -27.12 21.70
C THR A 328 -15.55 -26.01 21.87
N PHE A 329 -16.02 -24.88 22.37
CA PHE A 329 -15.23 -23.70 22.67
C PHE A 329 -15.45 -23.29 24.11
N LEU A 330 -14.47 -22.60 24.66
CA LEU A 330 -14.54 -21.98 25.97
C LEU A 330 -14.73 -20.48 25.78
N TRP A 331 -15.46 -19.85 26.69
CA TRP A 331 -15.55 -18.41 26.78
C TRP A 331 -15.39 -17.92 28.21
N SER A 332 -14.79 -16.75 28.37
CA SER A 332 -14.62 -16.09 29.66
C SER A 332 -14.64 -14.58 29.49
N VAL A 333 -14.87 -13.88 30.60
CA VAL A 333 -14.94 -12.43 30.63
C VAL A 333 -14.04 -11.87 31.72
N LYS A 334 -13.25 -10.88 31.36
CA LYS A 334 -12.51 -10.01 32.28
C LYS A 334 -13.10 -8.63 32.27
N SER A 335 -13.16 -7.98 33.42
CA SER A 335 -13.60 -6.59 33.54
C SER A 335 -12.45 -5.70 34.00
N TYR A 336 -12.37 -4.51 33.43
CA TYR A 336 -11.32 -3.52 33.67
C TYR A 336 -11.94 -2.23 34.17
N ASP A 337 -11.31 -1.56 35.13
CA ASP A 337 -11.70 -0.22 35.58
C ASP A 337 -11.16 0.88 34.64
N THR A 338 -11.38 2.15 35.00
CA THR A 338 -10.91 3.33 34.23
C THR A 338 -9.40 3.49 34.22
N GLU A 339 -8.70 2.83 35.14
CA GLU A 339 -7.24 2.79 35.25
C GLU A 339 -6.67 1.53 34.57
N ASN A 340 -7.51 0.76 33.87
CA ASN A 340 -7.16 -0.48 33.16
C ASN A 340 -6.73 -1.64 34.08
N ASN A 341 -7.09 -1.60 35.37
CA ASN A 341 -6.87 -2.72 36.29
C ASN A 341 -7.97 -3.77 36.11
N VAL A 342 -7.61 -5.06 36.14
CA VAL A 342 -8.59 -6.16 36.15
C VAL A 342 -9.30 -6.20 37.49
N ILE A 343 -10.60 -5.92 37.55
CA ILE A 343 -11.36 -5.88 38.82
C ILE A 343 -12.20 -7.14 39.09
N ALA A 344 -12.49 -7.91 38.04
CA ALA A 344 -13.19 -9.19 38.14
C ALA A 344 -12.94 -10.05 36.91
N GLU A 345 -12.98 -11.36 37.09
CA GLU A 345 -12.77 -12.38 36.06
C GLU A 345 -13.74 -13.55 36.28
N SER A 346 -14.28 -14.10 35.20
CA SER A 346 -15.12 -15.28 35.27
C SER A 346 -14.30 -16.57 35.18
N GLY A 347 -14.93 -17.69 35.57
CA GLY A 347 -14.51 -18.99 35.06
C GLY A 347 -14.71 -19.09 33.55
N ALA A 348 -14.16 -20.14 32.94
CA ALA A 348 -14.43 -20.48 31.55
C ALA A 348 -15.68 -21.36 31.47
N TRP A 349 -16.65 -20.97 30.64
CA TRP A 349 -17.82 -21.78 30.31
C TRP A 349 -17.70 -22.34 28.90
N ARG A 350 -18.22 -23.55 28.68
CA ARG A 350 -18.24 -24.22 27.39
C ARG A 350 -19.46 -23.80 26.58
N PHE A 351 -19.30 -23.80 25.27
CA PHE A 351 -20.40 -23.76 24.32
C PHE A 351 -20.01 -24.49 23.02
N SER A 352 -21.01 -24.88 22.25
CA SER A 352 -20.83 -25.51 20.94
C SER A 352 -21.74 -24.88 19.90
N LEU A 353 -21.31 -24.93 18.63
CA LEU A 353 -22.15 -24.57 17.49
C LEU A 353 -22.75 -25.85 16.90
N PRO A 354 -24.08 -25.95 16.73
CA PRO A 354 -24.71 -27.15 16.20
C PRO A 354 -24.20 -27.45 14.78
N GLU A 355 -24.03 -28.74 14.48
CA GLU A 355 -23.77 -29.15 13.09
C GLU A 355 -24.98 -28.79 12.22
N PRO A 356 -24.78 -28.28 11.00
CA PRO A 356 -25.87 -28.19 10.04
C PRO A 356 -26.45 -29.60 9.81
N PRO A 357 -27.78 -29.75 9.72
CA PRO A 357 -28.39 -31.06 9.50
C PRO A 357 -27.78 -31.71 8.26
N LYS A 358 -27.40 -32.98 8.37
CA LYS A 358 -26.94 -33.78 7.23
C LYS A 358 -28.10 -33.87 6.21
N PRO A 359 -27.82 -33.68 4.92
CA PRO A 359 -28.84 -33.65 3.86
C PRO A 359 -29.60 -34.97 3.72
#